data_AF-A0A8E2EGU8-F1
#
_entry.id   AF-A0A8E2EGU8-F1
#
_cell.length_a   1.000
_cell.length_b   1.000
_cell.length_c   1.000
_cell.angle_alpha   90.00
_cell.angle_beta   90.00
_cell.angle_gamma   90.00
#
_symmetry.space_group_name_H-M   'P 1'
#
loop_
_entity.id
_entity.type
_entity.pdbx_description
1 polymer ?
#
loop_
_entity_poly.entity_id
_entity_poly.type
_entity_poly.pdbx_seq_one_letter_code
_entity_poly.pdbx_strand_id
1 'polypeptide(L)'
;MASTATPSKKGGPKHVFKVDSPFTATTWPSIAPKDHDIILDMLCNLLMPLGRHRKLHHPPSQGKKRKRTSTTSPSAADIPPSLPLSKHLTIGLNSTTRHLESLAKLSAVQDALITPVPQAASTPISPAPAPQPPKLLSVIIFPHPNPHSSLLHAHIPTLIYLSSLSATPLSRTRLVLLSTASEARLASALHLPRVGALGIMEGAPGADALVSFVREVVGEVEVPWVAELLGKGEIGWLGTKVVVESKGGEGLEKEGGNVRGDTEKGKKKGNRREAGNACD
;
A
#
# COMPACT_ATOMS: atom_id res chain seq x y z
N MET A 1 -55.50 -25.32 36.53
CA MET A 1 -54.93 -23.97 36.30
C MET A 1 -54.36 -23.93 34.90
N ALA A 2 -54.87 -23.06 34.02
CA ALA A 2 -54.31 -22.89 32.68
C ALA A 2 -53.17 -21.88 32.72
N SER A 3 -52.01 -22.21 32.17
CA SER A 3 -50.90 -21.26 31.96
C SER A 3 -50.81 -20.94 30.47
N THR A 4 -51.00 -19.68 30.14
CA THR A 4 -51.05 -19.19 28.76
C THR A 4 -49.64 -18.87 28.24
N ALA A 5 -49.11 -19.73 27.37
CA ALA A 5 -47.90 -19.42 26.63
C ALA A 5 -48.17 -18.28 25.62
N THR A 6 -47.40 -17.20 25.71
CA THR A 6 -47.48 -16.08 24.76
C THR A 6 -46.63 -16.37 23.52
N PRO A 7 -47.14 -16.16 22.28
CA PRO A 7 -46.36 -16.39 21.07
C PRO A 7 -45.33 -15.26 20.88
N SER A 8 -44.05 -15.61 20.97
CA SER A 8 -42.96 -14.70 20.61
C SER A 8 -43.03 -14.36 19.13
N LYS A 9 -43.30 -13.09 18.79
CA LYS A 9 -43.28 -12.61 17.39
C LYS A 9 -41.92 -12.87 16.76
N LYS A 10 -41.85 -13.75 15.76
CA LYS A 10 -40.69 -13.85 14.85
C LYS A 10 -40.53 -12.51 14.13
N GLY A 11 -39.51 -11.74 14.50
CA GLY A 11 -39.16 -10.53 13.77
C GLY A 11 -38.75 -10.88 12.34
N GLY A 12 -39.20 -10.07 11.37
CA GLY A 12 -38.80 -10.24 9.97
C GLY A 12 -37.29 -10.09 9.76
N PRO A 13 -36.77 -10.51 8.59
CA PRO A 13 -35.35 -10.44 8.28
C PRO A 13 -34.84 -9.00 8.42
N LYS A 14 -33.82 -8.81 9.26
CA LYS A 14 -33.18 -7.50 9.43
C LYS A 14 -32.23 -7.29 8.27
N HIS A 15 -32.62 -6.44 7.33
CA HIS A 15 -31.72 -5.96 6.28
C HIS A 15 -30.61 -5.11 6.90
N VAL A 16 -29.36 -5.45 6.61
CA VAL A 16 -28.18 -4.68 6.99
C VAL A 16 -27.58 -4.10 5.72
N PHE A 17 -27.72 -2.78 5.56
CA PHE A 17 -27.09 -2.03 4.49
C PHE A 17 -25.65 -1.71 4.91
N LYS A 18 -24.67 -2.29 4.21
CA LYS A 18 -23.26 -1.95 4.33
C LYS A 18 -22.87 -1.04 3.18
N VAL A 19 -22.18 0.06 3.48
CA VAL A 19 -21.55 0.88 2.44
C VAL A 19 -20.15 0.33 2.23
N ASP A 20 -19.82 0.01 0.98
CA ASP A 20 -18.49 -0.42 0.54
C ASP A 20 -17.80 0.72 -0.20
N SER A 21 -16.47 0.79 -0.13
CA SER A 21 -15.71 1.88 -0.75
C SER A 21 -15.27 1.48 -2.16
N PRO A 22 -15.76 2.15 -3.23
CA PRO A 22 -15.40 1.80 -4.60
C PRO A 22 -13.90 2.02 -4.90
N PHE A 23 -13.23 2.85 -4.11
CA PHE A 23 -11.82 3.24 -4.29
C PHE A 23 -10.80 2.28 -3.65
N THR A 24 -11.22 1.11 -3.17
CA THR A 24 -10.33 0.18 -2.42
C THR A 24 -9.67 -0.91 -3.26
N ALA A 25 -9.99 -1.01 -4.54
CA ALA A 25 -9.43 -2.00 -5.47
C ALA A 25 -7.97 -1.68 -5.84
N THR A 26 -7.06 -1.79 -4.86
CA THR A 26 -5.62 -1.65 -5.07
C THR A 26 -4.99 -3.02 -5.17
N THR A 27 -4.24 -3.25 -6.25
CA THR A 27 -3.64 -4.57 -6.50
C THR A 27 -2.38 -4.75 -5.65
N TRP A 28 -2.26 -5.92 -5.04
CA TRP A 28 -1.01 -6.37 -4.41
C TRP A 28 -0.42 -7.45 -5.32
N PRO A 29 0.85 -7.34 -5.73
CA PRO A 29 1.45 -8.33 -6.63
C PRO A 29 1.50 -9.69 -5.94
N SER A 30 1.04 -10.72 -6.65
CA SER A 30 1.17 -12.12 -6.23
C SER A 30 2.51 -12.66 -6.72
N ILE A 31 3.15 -13.48 -5.90
CA ILE A 31 4.49 -14.04 -6.15
C ILE A 31 4.42 -15.55 -5.91
N ALA A 32 5.15 -16.35 -6.68
CA ALA A 32 5.11 -17.80 -6.52
C ALA A 32 5.85 -18.24 -5.24
N PRO A 33 5.40 -19.30 -4.53
CA PRO A 33 6.03 -19.74 -3.29
C PRO A 33 7.51 -20.10 -3.42
N LYS A 34 7.95 -20.59 -4.59
CA LYS A 34 9.37 -20.91 -4.84
C LYS A 34 10.26 -19.66 -4.81
N ASP A 35 9.76 -18.55 -5.33
CA ASP A 35 10.53 -17.31 -5.43
C ASP A 35 10.58 -16.58 -4.08
N HIS A 36 9.58 -16.79 -3.21
CA HIS A 36 9.63 -16.31 -1.82
C HIS A 36 10.89 -16.79 -1.09
N ASP A 37 11.20 -18.08 -1.18
CA ASP A 37 12.34 -18.68 -0.48
C ASP A 37 13.67 -18.18 -1.06
N ILE A 38 13.76 -18.04 -2.40
CA ILE A 38 14.94 -17.48 -3.08
C ILE A 38 15.17 -16.03 -2.65
N ILE A 39 14.13 -15.17 -2.70
CA ILE A 39 14.20 -13.78 -2.25
C ILE A 39 14.60 -13.71 -0.77
N LEU A 40 14.03 -14.56 0.08
CA LEU A 40 14.31 -14.60 1.51
C LEU A 40 15.76 -15.00 1.80
N ASP A 41 16.32 -15.99 1.10
CA ASP A 41 17.71 -16.43 1.29
C ASP A 41 18.71 -15.38 0.78
N MET A 42 18.47 -14.79 -0.40
CA MET A 42 19.25 -13.65 -0.90
C MET A 42 19.23 -12.48 0.09
N LEU A 43 18.06 -12.19 0.65
CA LEU A 43 17.88 -11.12 1.63
C LEU A 43 18.58 -11.44 2.96
N CYS A 44 18.48 -12.66 3.48
CA CYS A 44 19.22 -13.09 4.67
C CYS A 44 20.74 -12.95 4.47
N ASN A 45 21.26 -13.32 3.30
CA ASN A 45 22.68 -13.17 2.96
C ASN A 45 23.13 -11.70 2.92
N LEU A 46 22.31 -10.81 2.35
CA LEU A 46 22.55 -9.36 2.32
C LEU A 46 22.52 -8.72 3.72
N LEU A 47 21.65 -9.20 4.61
CA LEU A 47 21.43 -8.61 5.93
C LEU A 47 22.36 -9.16 7.03
N MET A 48 22.89 -10.38 6.88
CA MET A 48 23.80 -11.02 7.85
C MET A 48 24.99 -10.13 8.29
N PRO A 49 25.71 -9.43 7.38
CA PRO A 49 26.80 -8.52 7.77
C PRO A 49 26.33 -7.37 8.67
N LEU A 50 25.13 -6.83 8.42
CA LEU A 50 24.53 -5.77 9.25
C LEU A 50 24.17 -6.29 10.65
N GLY A 51 23.61 -7.51 10.75
CA GLY A 51 23.31 -8.15 12.03
C GLY A 51 24.57 -8.44 12.86
N ARG A 52 25.65 -8.91 12.22
CA ARG A 52 26.95 -9.11 12.88
C ARG A 52 27.52 -7.79 13.42
N HIS A 53 27.54 -6.74 12.60
CA HIS A 53 27.99 -5.41 13.02
C HIS A 53 27.14 -4.84 14.18
N ARG A 54 25.80 -5.04 14.14
CA ARG A 54 24.92 -4.68 15.26
C ARG A 54 25.25 -5.45 16.53
N LYS A 55 25.39 -6.77 16.45
CA LYS A 55 25.72 -7.62 17.62
C LYS A 55 27.05 -7.21 18.28
N LEU A 56 28.03 -6.77 17.50
CA LEU A 56 29.34 -6.34 18.00
C LEU A 56 29.35 -4.91 18.57
N HIS A 57 28.64 -3.96 17.95
CA HIS A 57 28.76 -2.52 18.28
C HIS A 57 27.53 -1.91 18.96
N HIS A 58 26.39 -2.61 18.97
CA HIS A 58 25.15 -2.15 19.59
C HIS A 58 24.77 -3.13 20.72
N PRO A 59 25.43 -3.06 21.89
CA PRO A 59 25.07 -3.90 23.02
C PRO A 59 23.60 -3.65 23.38
N PRO A 60 22.79 -4.69 23.60
CA PRO A 60 21.39 -4.52 23.94
C PRO A 60 21.27 -3.69 25.22
N SER A 61 20.41 -2.67 25.19
CA SER A 61 20.24 -1.77 26.33
C SER A 61 19.69 -2.54 27.53
N GLN A 62 20.58 -2.93 28.45
CA GLN A 62 20.22 -3.56 29.72
C GLN A 62 19.19 -2.65 30.41
N GLY A 63 17.98 -3.17 30.63
CA GLY A 63 16.78 -2.41 30.95
C GLY A 63 16.84 -1.72 32.31
N LYS A 64 17.62 -0.64 32.42
CA LYS A 64 17.88 0.08 33.66
C LYS A 64 16.64 0.92 34.00
N LYS A 65 15.83 0.44 34.95
CA LYS A 65 14.70 1.19 35.53
C LYS A 65 15.15 2.63 35.83
N ARG A 66 14.46 3.60 35.24
CA ARG A 66 14.85 5.02 35.27
C ARG A 66 14.92 5.54 36.72
N LYS A 67 16.13 5.71 37.27
CA LYS A 67 16.40 6.81 38.22
C LYS A 67 16.91 7.99 37.39
N ARG A 68 16.19 9.11 37.43
CA ARG A 68 16.46 10.28 36.60
C ARG A 68 17.66 11.06 37.17
N THR A 69 18.87 10.71 36.72
CA THR A 69 20.07 11.52 36.87
C THR A 69 20.63 11.82 35.49
N SER A 70 20.71 13.11 35.17
CA SER A 70 21.33 13.64 33.96
C SER A 70 22.85 13.43 33.96
N THR A 71 23.48 13.73 32.80
CA THR A 71 24.94 13.81 32.61
C THR A 71 25.68 12.47 32.66
N THR A 72 25.92 11.88 31.49
CA THR A 72 27.26 11.65 30.92
C THR A 72 27.09 11.17 29.48
N SER A 73 27.53 11.96 28.50
CA SER A 73 27.62 11.54 27.10
C SER A 73 28.88 10.67 26.91
N PRO A 74 28.80 9.48 26.28
CA PRO A 74 30.01 8.71 25.96
C PRO A 74 30.87 9.46 24.93
N SER A 75 32.19 9.34 25.08
CA SER A 75 33.19 10.06 24.28
C SER A 75 33.11 9.71 22.78
N ALA A 76 33.27 10.71 21.92
CA ALA A 76 33.11 10.61 20.46
C ALA A 76 34.36 10.04 19.73
N ALA A 77 35.09 9.12 20.36
CA ALA A 77 36.42 8.69 19.92
C ALA A 77 36.48 7.33 19.22
N ASP A 78 35.38 6.55 19.20
CA ASP A 78 35.42 5.13 18.80
C ASP A 78 34.16 4.71 18.02
N ILE A 79 33.79 5.49 17.00
CA ILE A 79 32.67 5.18 16.08
C ILE A 79 33.24 4.38 14.89
N PRO A 80 33.02 3.06 14.80
CA PRO A 80 33.49 2.26 13.66
C PRO A 80 32.81 2.73 12.36
N PRO A 81 33.47 2.56 11.19
CA PRO A 81 32.94 3.02 9.92
C PRO A 81 31.59 2.36 9.63
N SER A 82 30.53 3.18 9.57
CA SER A 82 29.18 2.72 9.27
C SER A 82 29.18 1.95 7.94
N LEU A 83 28.76 0.67 7.96
CA LEU A 83 28.68 -0.16 6.76
C LEU A 83 27.91 0.57 5.64
N PRO A 84 28.47 0.69 4.41
CA PRO A 84 27.83 1.47 3.33
C PRO A 84 26.37 1.07 3.05
N LEU A 85 26.04 -0.22 3.21
CA LEU A 85 24.70 -0.76 3.06
C LEU A 85 23.68 -0.18 4.07
N SER A 86 24.09 0.16 5.30
CA SER A 86 23.14 0.63 6.33
C SER A 86 22.54 2.00 6.00
N LYS A 87 23.17 2.78 5.11
CA LYS A 87 22.68 4.07 4.60
C LYS A 87 21.69 3.92 3.44
N HIS A 88 21.57 2.71 2.89
CA HIS A 88 20.72 2.39 1.74
C HIS A 88 19.54 1.47 2.10
N LEU A 89 19.20 1.39 3.38
CA LEU A 89 18.21 0.46 3.92
C LEU A 89 17.29 1.16 4.93
N THR A 90 15.97 1.12 4.71
CA THR A 90 14.97 1.52 5.71
C THR A 90 14.47 0.28 6.44
N ILE A 91 14.38 0.34 7.78
CA ILE A 91 13.93 -0.79 8.60
C ILE A 91 12.74 -0.35 9.46
N GLY A 92 11.67 -1.13 9.40
CA GLY A 92 10.41 -0.88 10.09
C GLY A 92 9.44 -0.03 9.26
N LEU A 93 8.14 -0.20 9.56
CA LEU A 93 7.03 0.42 8.84
C LEU A 93 7.19 1.95 8.80
N ASN A 94 7.30 2.59 9.97
CA ASN A 94 7.38 4.05 10.09
C ASN A 94 8.59 4.69 9.37
N SER A 95 9.71 3.97 9.25
CA SER A 95 10.87 4.45 8.48
C SER A 95 10.60 4.41 6.99
N THR A 96 9.88 3.37 6.54
CA THR A 96 9.60 3.11 5.13
C THR A 96 8.45 4.00 4.64
N THR A 97 7.40 4.21 5.44
CA THR A 97 6.31 5.14 5.12
C THR A 97 6.79 6.58 5.01
N ARG A 98 7.57 7.09 5.99
CA ARG A 98 8.12 8.45 5.95
C ARG A 98 9.04 8.69 4.74
N HIS A 99 9.76 7.66 4.30
CA HIS A 99 10.58 7.73 3.10
C HIS A 99 9.74 7.75 1.83
N LEU A 100 8.71 6.90 1.72
CA LEU A 100 7.75 6.95 0.62
C LEU A 100 6.99 8.29 0.56
N GLU A 101 6.57 8.84 1.71
CA GLU A 101 5.93 10.14 1.80
C GLU A 101 6.82 11.28 1.30
N SER A 102 8.14 11.23 1.55
CA SER A 102 9.07 12.25 1.05
C SER A 102 9.27 12.15 -0.46
N LEU A 103 9.34 10.93 -1.02
CA LEU A 103 9.40 10.68 -2.46
C LEU A 103 8.10 11.07 -3.19
N ALA A 104 6.94 10.77 -2.60
CA ALA A 104 5.64 11.14 -3.16
C ALA A 104 5.46 12.67 -3.22
N LYS A 105 5.90 13.40 -2.18
CA LYS A 105 5.90 14.88 -2.18
C LYS A 105 6.77 15.46 -3.29
N LEU A 106 7.96 14.90 -3.53
CA LEU A 106 8.83 15.37 -4.60
C LEU A 106 8.27 15.07 -5.99
N SER A 107 7.66 13.89 -6.17
CA SER A 107 7.02 13.51 -7.43
C SER A 107 5.83 14.44 -7.75
N ALA A 108 4.97 14.72 -6.77
CA ALA A 108 3.85 15.64 -6.94
C ALA A 108 4.27 17.09 -7.27
N VAL A 109 5.41 17.55 -6.73
CA VAL A 109 5.96 18.88 -7.05
C VAL A 109 6.53 18.93 -8.48
N GLN A 110 7.15 17.85 -8.98
CA GLN A 110 7.65 17.82 -10.36
C GLN A 110 6.53 17.77 -11.40
N ASP A 111 5.44 17.05 -11.12
CA ASP A 111 4.27 16.97 -12.02
C ASP A 111 3.58 18.34 -12.16
N ALA A 112 3.44 19.07 -11.05
CA ALA A 112 2.87 20.43 -11.03
C ALA A 112 3.69 21.49 -11.82
N LEU A 113 4.98 21.23 -12.06
CA LEU A 113 5.90 22.14 -12.78
C LEU A 113 5.88 21.96 -14.31
N ILE A 114 5.02 21.09 -14.85
CA ILE A 114 4.83 20.91 -16.29
C ILE A 114 3.91 22.01 -16.89
N THR A 115 3.34 22.87 -16.05
CA THR A 115 2.71 24.15 -16.44
C THR A 115 3.78 25.25 -16.60
N PRO A 116 3.88 25.96 -17.74
CA PRO A 116 5.03 26.83 -18.02
C PRO A 116 4.93 28.26 -17.44
N VAL A 117 6.10 28.93 -17.35
CA VAL A 117 6.34 30.39 -17.15
C VAL A 117 6.33 30.90 -15.69
N PRO A 118 7.27 31.79 -15.24
CA PRO A 118 8.66 32.01 -15.67
C PRO A 118 9.71 31.90 -14.53
N GLN A 119 10.97 31.92 -14.95
CA GLN A 119 12.19 31.95 -14.15
C GLN A 119 12.30 33.20 -13.23
N ALA A 120 12.68 33.02 -11.96
CA ALA A 120 13.10 34.09 -11.04
C ALA A 120 14.42 33.71 -10.34
N ALA A 121 15.32 34.69 -10.18
CA ALA A 121 16.74 34.43 -9.95
C ALA A 121 17.19 34.37 -8.47
N SER A 122 18.17 33.50 -8.24
CA SER A 122 19.17 33.39 -7.16
C SER A 122 19.31 34.49 -6.09
N THR A 123 19.70 34.09 -4.87
CA THR A 123 20.83 34.70 -4.14
C THR A 123 21.42 33.78 -3.02
N PRO A 124 22.72 33.40 -3.03
CA PRO A 124 23.46 32.75 -1.93
C PRO A 124 22.73 31.68 -1.08
N ILE A 125 22.94 31.54 0.24
CA ILE A 125 24.02 32.02 1.14
C ILE A 125 24.29 30.89 2.20
N SER A 126 25.54 30.73 2.65
CA SER A 126 25.99 29.93 3.81
C SER A 126 26.08 28.39 3.64
N PRO A 127 27.20 27.73 4.06
CA PRO A 127 27.47 26.32 3.78
C PRO A 127 26.90 25.37 4.85
N ALA A 128 25.59 25.18 4.86
CA ALA A 128 25.02 23.95 5.42
C ALA A 128 25.13 22.82 4.37
N PRO A 129 25.41 21.56 4.76
CA PRO A 129 25.42 20.45 3.81
C PRO A 129 24.02 20.32 3.19
N ALA A 130 23.92 20.58 1.88
CA ALA A 130 22.64 20.60 1.18
C ALA A 130 21.89 19.27 1.41
N PRO A 131 20.58 19.31 1.72
CA PRO A 131 19.79 18.09 1.90
C PRO A 131 19.78 17.32 0.58
N GLN A 132 20.57 16.26 0.52
CA GLN A 132 20.62 15.37 -0.63
C GLN A 132 19.21 14.86 -0.93
N PRO A 133 18.77 14.84 -2.19
CA PRO A 133 17.43 14.35 -2.53
C PRO A 133 17.30 12.89 -2.03
N PRO A 134 16.17 12.53 -1.40
CA PRO A 134 15.95 11.17 -0.94
C PRO A 134 16.02 10.20 -2.13
N LYS A 135 16.80 9.12 -1.97
CA LYS A 135 16.98 8.10 -3.01
C LYS A 135 15.67 7.33 -3.23
N LEU A 136 15.41 6.92 -4.47
CA LEU A 136 14.30 6.03 -4.78
C LEU A 136 14.44 4.69 -4.02
N LEU A 137 13.31 4.07 -3.69
CA LEU A 137 13.27 2.71 -3.16
C LEU A 137 13.11 1.74 -4.34
N SER A 138 14.01 0.77 -4.46
CA SER A 138 13.93 -0.25 -5.52
C SER A 138 13.00 -1.38 -5.14
N VAL A 139 13.06 -1.81 -3.88
CA VAL A 139 12.31 -2.97 -3.37
C VAL A 139 11.83 -2.69 -1.94
N ILE A 140 10.57 -3.00 -1.65
CA ILE A 140 9.99 -2.93 -0.31
C ILE A 140 9.38 -4.29 0.04
N ILE A 141 9.67 -4.78 1.24
CA ILE A 141 9.40 -6.15 1.67
C ILE A 141 8.62 -6.15 2.98
N PHE A 142 7.49 -6.86 3.01
CA PHE A 142 6.64 -7.03 4.20
C PHE A 142 6.51 -8.51 4.55
N PRO A 143 7.00 -8.97 5.71
CA PRO A 143 6.79 -10.33 6.21
C PRO A 143 5.42 -10.46 6.89
N HIS A 144 4.36 -10.17 6.14
CA HIS A 144 2.98 -10.23 6.62
C HIS A 144 2.05 -10.77 5.52
N PRO A 145 1.23 -11.80 5.79
CA PRO A 145 0.49 -12.51 4.75
C PRO A 145 -0.69 -11.72 4.16
N ASN A 146 -1.38 -10.90 4.97
CA ASN A 146 -2.61 -10.20 4.55
C ASN A 146 -2.52 -8.68 4.80
N PRO A 147 -1.59 -7.94 4.18
CA PRO A 147 -1.40 -6.51 4.45
C PRO A 147 -2.59 -5.67 3.99
N HIS A 148 -3.32 -6.12 2.97
CA HIS A 148 -4.56 -5.49 2.48
C HIS A 148 -5.65 -5.39 3.56
N SER A 149 -5.71 -6.32 4.52
CA SER A 149 -6.69 -6.28 5.63
C SER A 149 -6.22 -5.42 6.81
N SER A 150 -4.97 -4.99 6.81
CA SER A 150 -4.35 -4.22 7.88
C SER A 150 -4.37 -2.73 7.53
N LEU A 151 -5.11 -1.93 8.31
CA LEU A 151 -5.15 -0.46 8.16
C LEU A 151 -3.75 0.20 8.18
N LEU A 152 -2.79 -0.43 8.87
CA LEU A 152 -1.40 0.00 8.92
C LEU A 152 -0.62 -0.19 7.61
N HIS A 153 -1.11 -1.02 6.69
CA HIS A 153 -0.44 -1.35 5.42
C HIS A 153 -1.29 -1.01 4.19
N ALA A 154 -2.60 -0.83 4.33
CA ALA A 154 -3.52 -0.52 3.23
C ALA A 154 -3.13 0.69 2.37
N HIS A 155 -2.44 1.68 2.93
CA HIS A 155 -2.00 2.89 2.24
C HIS A 155 -0.64 2.74 1.51
N ILE A 156 0.11 1.65 1.75
CA ILE A 156 1.45 1.46 1.21
C ILE A 156 1.46 1.39 -0.33
N PRO A 157 0.58 0.63 -1.00
CA PRO A 157 0.56 0.59 -2.47
C PRO A 157 0.34 1.96 -3.11
N THR A 158 -0.56 2.77 -2.54
CA THR A 158 -0.82 4.14 -2.96
C THR A 158 0.41 5.02 -2.83
N LEU A 159 1.11 4.95 -1.69
CA LEU A 159 2.36 5.69 -1.49
C LEU A 159 3.46 5.24 -2.46
N ILE A 160 3.56 3.94 -2.74
CA ILE A 160 4.49 3.38 -3.73
C ILE A 160 4.20 3.98 -5.10
N TYR A 161 2.95 3.89 -5.57
CA TYR A 161 2.53 4.42 -6.86
C TYR A 161 2.84 5.93 -6.98
N LEU A 162 2.42 6.74 -6.01
CA LEU A 162 2.69 8.19 -5.97
C LEU A 162 4.20 8.51 -5.93
N SER A 163 5.00 7.73 -5.20
CA SER A 163 6.46 7.88 -5.17
C SER A 163 7.16 7.49 -6.47
N SER A 164 6.47 6.73 -7.33
CA SER A 164 6.99 6.17 -8.58
C SER A 164 6.59 6.95 -9.83
N LEU A 165 5.77 8.00 -9.70
CA LEU A 165 5.31 8.83 -10.82
C LEU A 165 6.48 9.54 -11.55
N SER A 166 7.49 10.00 -10.79
CA SER A 166 8.71 10.61 -11.34
C SER A 166 9.78 9.57 -11.76
N ALA A 167 9.54 8.28 -11.52
CA ALA A 167 10.51 7.21 -11.79
C ALA A 167 10.27 6.57 -13.17
N THR A 168 11.36 6.24 -13.86
CA THR A 168 11.28 5.42 -15.08
C THR A 168 10.68 4.05 -14.76
N PRO A 169 9.95 3.39 -15.68
CA PRO A 169 9.36 2.06 -15.43
C PRO A 169 10.37 1.04 -14.87
N LEU A 170 11.60 1.05 -15.39
CA LEU A 170 12.68 0.18 -14.94
C LEU A 170 13.17 0.47 -13.51
N SER A 171 13.02 1.71 -13.02
CA SER A 171 13.41 2.11 -11.67
C SER A 171 12.27 2.06 -10.64
N ARG A 172 11.04 1.71 -11.04
CA ARG A 172 9.87 1.68 -10.15
C ARG A 172 10.02 0.67 -9.00
N THR A 173 9.64 1.12 -7.81
CA THR A 173 9.59 0.33 -6.57
C THR A 173 8.80 -0.97 -6.76
N ARG A 174 9.39 -2.12 -6.43
CA ARG A 174 8.71 -3.41 -6.36
C ARG A 174 8.27 -3.72 -4.93
N LEU A 175 7.10 -4.35 -4.78
CA LEU A 175 6.47 -4.66 -3.50
C LEU A 175 6.45 -6.17 -3.29
N VAL A 176 7.20 -6.67 -2.32
CA VAL A 176 7.33 -8.10 -2.01
C VAL A 176 6.56 -8.43 -0.74
N LEU A 177 5.65 -9.40 -0.83
CA LEU A 177 4.98 -9.99 0.32
C LEU A 177 5.62 -11.32 0.68
N LEU A 178 6.05 -11.45 1.93
CA LEU A 178 6.62 -12.68 2.47
C LEU A 178 5.72 -13.25 3.58
N SER A 179 5.84 -14.55 3.81
CA SER A 179 5.11 -15.23 4.89
C SER A 179 5.51 -14.70 6.27
N THR A 180 4.62 -14.83 7.27
CA THR A 180 4.96 -14.52 8.68
C THR A 180 6.17 -15.29 9.21
N ALA A 181 6.39 -16.53 8.73
CA ALA A 181 7.58 -17.32 9.08
C ALA A 181 8.89 -16.63 8.67
N SER A 182 8.85 -15.80 7.61
CA SER A 182 9.99 -15.02 7.15
C SER A 182 10.40 -13.92 8.13
N GLU A 183 9.47 -13.40 8.96
CA GLU A 183 9.78 -12.37 9.96
C GLU A 183 10.90 -12.83 10.91
N ALA A 184 10.80 -14.05 11.42
CA ALA A 184 11.77 -14.61 12.37
C ALA A 184 13.16 -14.80 11.74
N ARG A 185 13.23 -15.23 10.46
CA ARG A 185 14.49 -15.36 9.72
C ARG A 185 15.14 -13.99 9.51
N LEU A 186 14.38 -12.97 9.13
CA LEU A 186 14.89 -11.61 8.93
C LEU A 186 15.27 -10.90 10.24
N ALA A 187 14.50 -11.10 11.30
CA ALA A 187 14.80 -10.58 12.64
C ALA A 187 16.13 -11.16 13.17
N SER A 188 16.35 -12.48 13.00
CA SER A 188 17.61 -13.11 13.40
C SER A 188 18.80 -12.62 12.55
N ALA A 189 18.64 -12.50 11.23
CA ALA A 189 19.69 -12.00 10.32
C ALA A 189 20.08 -10.53 10.59
N LEU A 190 19.13 -9.67 10.98
CA LEU A 190 19.38 -8.26 11.33
C LEU A 190 19.77 -8.00 12.79
N HIS A 191 19.78 -9.05 13.63
CA HIS A 191 19.90 -8.97 15.08
C HIS A 191 18.93 -7.95 15.71
N LEU A 192 17.65 -8.04 15.32
CA LEU A 192 16.55 -7.23 15.84
C LEU A 192 15.48 -8.13 16.49
N PRO A 193 14.69 -7.61 17.45
CA PRO A 193 13.61 -8.40 18.06
C PRO A 193 12.48 -8.71 17.07
N ARG A 194 12.18 -7.78 16.15
CA ARG A 194 11.12 -7.87 15.12
C ARG A 194 11.46 -7.00 13.90
N VAL A 195 10.94 -7.36 12.74
CA VAL A 195 11.13 -6.62 11.47
C VAL A 195 9.80 -6.57 10.72
N GLY A 196 9.04 -5.47 10.88
CA GLY A 196 7.70 -5.35 10.26
C GLY A 196 7.69 -4.88 8.80
N ALA A 197 8.76 -4.24 8.33
CA ALA A 197 8.95 -3.81 6.95
C ALA A 197 10.43 -3.58 6.67
N LEU A 198 10.83 -3.67 5.41
CA LEU A 198 12.19 -3.41 4.95
C LEU A 198 12.14 -2.73 3.57
N GLY A 199 12.88 -1.62 3.39
CA GLY A 199 13.02 -0.96 2.10
C GLY A 199 14.48 -0.87 1.68
N ILE A 200 14.78 -1.25 0.44
CA ILE A 200 16.11 -1.18 -0.18
C ILE A 200 16.11 0.02 -1.13
N MET A 201 17.05 0.93 -0.95
CA MET A 201 17.25 2.08 -1.84
C MET A 201 18.01 1.72 -3.11
N GLU A 202 17.81 2.50 -4.17
CA GLU A 202 18.54 2.35 -5.41
C GLU A 202 20.06 2.63 -5.22
N GLY A 203 20.89 1.84 -5.89
CA GLY A 203 22.34 1.83 -5.72
C GLY A 203 22.84 1.21 -4.40
N ALA A 204 22.02 0.41 -3.70
CA ALA A 204 22.45 -0.31 -2.51
C ALA A 204 23.57 -1.33 -2.82
N PRO A 205 24.75 -1.23 -2.17
CA PRO A 205 25.90 -2.07 -2.51
C PRO A 205 25.64 -3.54 -2.18
N GLY A 206 25.80 -4.42 -3.18
CA GLY A 206 25.55 -5.86 -3.05
C GLY A 206 24.08 -6.28 -3.16
N ALA A 207 23.14 -5.34 -3.33
CA ALA A 207 21.72 -5.65 -3.49
C ALA A 207 21.27 -5.80 -4.97
N ASP A 208 22.14 -5.47 -5.93
CA ASP A 208 21.81 -5.36 -7.35
C ASP A 208 21.20 -6.66 -7.93
N ALA A 209 21.81 -7.81 -7.66
CA ALA A 209 21.28 -9.12 -8.07
C ALA A 209 19.88 -9.42 -7.48
N LEU A 210 19.62 -8.99 -6.24
CA LEU A 210 18.31 -9.12 -5.61
C LEU A 210 17.28 -8.18 -6.23
N VAL A 211 17.67 -6.93 -6.53
CA VAL A 211 16.80 -5.95 -7.18
C VAL A 211 16.41 -6.40 -8.59
N SER A 212 17.37 -6.92 -9.37
CA SER A 212 17.12 -7.47 -10.70
C SER A 212 16.18 -8.68 -10.66
N PHE A 213 16.45 -9.67 -9.81
CA PHE A 213 15.58 -10.85 -9.66
C PHE A 213 14.15 -10.46 -9.24
N VAL A 214 14.01 -9.55 -8.27
CA VAL A 214 12.69 -9.05 -7.84
C VAL A 214 11.98 -8.27 -8.95
N ARG A 215 12.70 -7.51 -9.80
CA ARG A 215 12.10 -6.79 -10.93
C ARG A 215 11.59 -7.71 -12.05
N GLU A 216 12.20 -8.89 -12.23
CA GLU A 216 11.77 -9.91 -13.18
C GLU A 216 10.58 -10.73 -12.67
N VAL A 217 10.60 -11.14 -11.40
CA VAL A 217 9.58 -12.01 -10.80
C VAL A 217 8.33 -11.24 -10.35
N VAL A 218 8.50 -10.02 -9.84
CA VAL A 218 7.43 -9.28 -9.15
C VAL A 218 6.89 -8.17 -10.05
N GLY A 219 5.58 -8.22 -10.28
CA GLY A 219 4.84 -7.20 -11.04
C GLY A 219 4.87 -5.81 -10.40
N GLU A 220 4.48 -4.81 -11.18
CA GLU A 220 4.32 -3.45 -10.69
C GLU A 220 3.12 -3.33 -9.74
N VAL A 221 3.12 -2.30 -8.90
CA VAL A 221 1.99 -1.99 -8.02
C VAL A 221 1.03 -1.06 -8.76
N GLU A 222 -0.13 -1.57 -9.14
CA GLU A 222 -1.15 -0.77 -9.82
C GLU A 222 -2.23 -0.27 -8.86
N VAL A 223 -2.52 1.03 -8.97
CA VAL A 223 -3.51 1.74 -8.16
C VAL A 223 -4.50 2.44 -9.11
N PRO A 224 -5.50 1.71 -9.65
CA PRO A 224 -6.33 2.18 -10.76
C PRO A 224 -7.01 3.53 -10.49
N TRP A 225 -7.51 3.74 -9.27
CA TRP A 225 -8.20 4.98 -8.92
C TRP A 225 -7.29 6.22 -8.92
N VAL A 226 -5.98 6.08 -8.65
CA VAL A 226 -5.03 7.20 -8.78
C VAL A 226 -4.66 7.41 -10.25
N ALA A 227 -4.50 6.31 -11.01
CA ALA A 227 -4.25 6.38 -12.45
C ALA A 227 -5.40 7.06 -13.21
N GLU A 228 -6.65 6.82 -12.80
CA GLU A 228 -7.83 7.50 -13.34
C GLU A 228 -7.83 9.00 -13.02
N LEU A 229 -7.54 9.38 -11.77
CA LEU A 229 -7.45 10.78 -11.34
C LEU A 229 -6.36 11.60 -12.06
N LEU A 230 -5.25 10.95 -12.45
CA LEU A 230 -4.12 11.60 -13.13
C LEU A 230 -4.23 11.53 -14.66
N GLY A 231 -4.72 10.41 -15.20
CA GLY A 231 -4.69 10.10 -16.63
C GLY A 231 -5.88 10.62 -17.43
N LYS A 232 -6.98 11.01 -16.77
CA LYS A 232 -8.16 11.60 -17.41
C LYS A 232 -8.61 12.81 -16.61
N GLY A 233 -8.65 13.98 -17.26
CA GLY A 233 -9.14 15.23 -16.64
C GLY A 233 -10.64 15.24 -16.27
N GLU A 234 -11.32 14.10 -16.42
CA GLU A 234 -12.70 13.87 -15.96
C GLU A 234 -12.66 13.15 -14.61
N ILE A 235 -12.55 13.91 -13.52
CA ILE A 235 -12.71 13.41 -12.15
C ILE A 235 -14.20 13.08 -11.91
N GLY A 236 -14.63 11.95 -12.45
CA GLY A 236 -15.99 11.44 -12.33
C GLY A 236 -16.27 10.85 -10.95
N TRP A 237 -17.35 11.31 -10.30
CA TRP A 237 -17.83 10.71 -9.05
C TRP A 237 -18.38 9.29 -9.32
N LEU A 238 -17.69 8.27 -8.81
CA LEU A 238 -17.99 6.84 -9.04
C LEU A 238 -19.23 6.28 -8.30
N GLY A 239 -19.94 7.11 -7.53
CA GLY A 239 -21.17 6.72 -6.83
C GLY A 239 -20.94 5.97 -5.50
N THR A 240 -22.02 5.73 -4.77
CA THR A 240 -21.98 4.98 -3.50
C THR A 240 -22.33 3.52 -3.73
N LYS A 241 -21.40 2.61 -3.45
CA LYS A 241 -21.63 1.16 -3.56
C LYS A 241 -22.28 0.64 -2.28
N VAL A 242 -23.56 0.28 -2.34
CA VAL A 242 -24.31 -0.27 -1.20
C VAL A 242 -24.46 -1.78 -1.35
N VAL A 243 -23.94 -2.54 -0.40
CA VAL A 243 -24.10 -3.99 -0.30
C VAL A 243 -25.20 -4.29 0.71
N VAL A 244 -26.23 -5.02 0.29
CA VAL A 244 -27.36 -5.40 1.15
C VAL A 244 -27.17 -6.84 1.62
N GLU A 245 -26.80 -7.03 2.89
CA GLU A 245 -26.80 -8.35 3.52
C GLU A 245 -28.15 -8.56 4.24
N SER A 246 -28.84 -9.64 3.89
CA SER A 246 -30.00 -10.13 4.63
C SER A 246 -29.57 -11.24 5.57
N LYS A 247 -29.58 -11.01 6.89
CA LYS A 247 -29.40 -12.08 7.87
C LYS A 247 -30.71 -12.85 8.07
N GLY A 248 -31.03 -13.69 7.09
CA GLY A 248 -31.94 -14.83 7.20
C GLY A 248 -31.16 -16.13 7.47
N GLY A 249 -31.78 -17.11 8.10
CA GLY A 249 -31.13 -18.38 8.47
C GLY A 249 -30.70 -19.25 7.27
N GLU A 250 -29.89 -20.26 7.56
CA GLU A 250 -29.30 -21.22 6.61
C GLU A 250 -30.31 -21.73 5.56
N GLY A 251 -29.93 -21.69 4.27
CA GLY A 251 -30.65 -22.39 3.22
C GLY A 251 -30.62 -21.73 1.84
N LEU A 252 -29.86 -22.35 0.93
CA LEU A 252 -29.84 -22.16 -0.53
C LEU A 252 -29.29 -20.82 -1.08
N GLU A 253 -28.17 -20.94 -1.80
CA GLU A 253 -27.85 -20.07 -2.92
C GLU A 253 -28.98 -20.07 -3.95
N LYS A 254 -29.36 -18.88 -4.44
CA LYS A 254 -29.92 -18.71 -5.79
C LYS A 254 -29.40 -17.42 -6.39
N GLU A 255 -28.87 -17.53 -7.61
CA GLU A 255 -28.64 -16.39 -8.49
C GLU A 255 -29.95 -15.64 -8.80
N GLY A 256 -29.82 -14.35 -9.07
CA GLY A 256 -30.90 -13.47 -9.51
C GLY A 256 -30.82 -12.12 -8.79
N GLY A 257 -30.98 -10.98 -9.46
CA GLY A 257 -31.24 -10.75 -10.88
C GLY A 257 -31.40 -9.25 -11.08
N ASN A 258 -30.99 -8.72 -12.24
CA ASN A 258 -30.95 -7.27 -12.46
C ASN A 258 -32.37 -6.68 -12.54
N VAL A 259 -32.80 -5.93 -11.51
CA VAL A 259 -34.11 -5.26 -11.48
C VAL A 259 -33.99 -3.87 -12.12
N ARG A 260 -34.33 -3.78 -13.41
CA ARG A 260 -34.74 -2.49 -14.02
C ARG A 260 -36.17 -2.20 -13.60
N GLY A 261 -36.43 -0.98 -13.13
CA GLY A 261 -37.77 -0.53 -12.78
C GLY A 261 -38.55 -0.05 -14.00
N ASP A 262 -39.78 -0.55 -14.14
CA ASP A 262 -40.82 0.05 -14.98
C ASP A 262 -41.67 1.01 -14.14
N THR A 263 -41.92 2.22 -14.64
CA THR A 263 -43.00 3.07 -14.15
C THR A 263 -43.84 3.65 -15.29
N GLU A 264 -45.08 3.15 -15.30
CA GLU A 264 -46.32 3.94 -15.39
C GLU A 264 -47.10 3.95 -16.72
N LYS A 265 -48.43 4.03 -16.56
CA LYS A 265 -49.46 3.67 -17.54
C LYS A 265 -50.17 4.91 -18.09
N GLY A 266 -50.43 4.93 -19.40
CA GLY A 266 -51.32 5.92 -20.03
C GLY A 266 -52.27 5.27 -21.05
N LYS A 267 -53.48 4.90 -20.64
CA LYS A 267 -54.45 4.17 -21.48
C LYS A 267 -55.57 5.10 -21.97
N LYS A 268 -55.72 5.33 -23.28
CA LYS A 268 -56.98 5.84 -23.85
C LYS A 268 -57.29 5.34 -25.27
N LYS A 269 -58.59 5.09 -25.46
CA LYS A 269 -59.28 4.46 -26.61
C LYS A 269 -58.94 5.10 -27.96
N GLY A 270 -58.91 4.27 -29.02
CA GLY A 270 -58.72 4.72 -30.42
C GLY A 270 -60.03 4.91 -31.20
N ASN A 271 -59.91 5.15 -32.51
CA ASN A 271 -61.03 5.12 -33.46
C ASN A 271 -60.56 4.85 -34.92
N ARG A 272 -60.93 3.69 -35.45
CA ARG A 272 -61.62 3.47 -36.74
C ARG A 272 -61.26 4.30 -38.01
N ARG A 273 -60.80 3.57 -39.05
CA ARG A 273 -61.09 3.64 -40.52
C ARG A 273 -60.18 4.37 -41.53
N GLU A 274 -59.99 3.62 -42.64
CA GLU A 274 -59.98 4.00 -44.09
C GLU A 274 -58.76 4.63 -44.79
N ALA A 275 -58.01 3.75 -45.48
CA ALA A 275 -57.66 3.72 -46.92
C ALA A 275 -57.52 5.00 -47.80
N GLY A 276 -56.47 4.97 -48.65
CA GLY A 276 -56.10 5.95 -49.70
C GLY A 276 -54.59 6.26 -49.59
N ASN A 277 -53.67 5.99 -50.53
CA ASN A 277 -53.65 6.11 -52.01
C ASN A 277 -53.93 7.56 -52.45
N ALA A 278 -53.10 8.27 -53.24
CA ALA A 278 -51.87 7.88 -53.95
C ALA A 278 -50.93 9.10 -54.21
N CYS A 279 -49.87 8.86 -54.98
CA CYS A 279 -48.78 9.72 -55.46
C CYS A 279 -49.09 11.19 -55.82
N ASP A 280 -48.09 12.04 -55.61
CA ASP A 280 -47.49 12.96 -56.60
C ASP A 280 -45.95 12.78 -56.54
#